data_AF-A0A5K7X7E2-F1
#
_entry.id   AF-A0A5K7X7E2-F1
#
_cell.length_a   1.000
_cell.length_b   1.000
_cell.length_c   1.000
_cell.angle_alpha   90.00
_cell.angle_beta   90.00
_cell.angle_gamma   90.00
#
_symmetry.space_group_name_H-M   'P 1'
#
loop_
_entity.id
_entity.type
_entity.pdbx_description
1 polymer ?
#
loop_
_entity_poly.entity_id
_entity_poly.type
_entity_poly.pdbx_seq_one_letter_code
_entity_poly.pdbx_strand_id
1 'polypeptide(L)' 'MSRIELSDDEFAMLNWLREFNSFATVEDEAVRSLLTKSLLVLENSAAVISQAGVEWLDSHPFFW' A
#
# COMPACT_ATOMS: atom_id res chain seq x y z
N MET A 1 16.42 -8.62 -6.50
CA MET A 1 15.23 -7.78 -6.27
C MET A 1 15.48 -7.04 -4.96
N SER A 2 15.45 -5.70 -4.97
CA SER A 2 15.57 -4.92 -3.73
C SER A 2 14.44 -5.29 -2.78
N ARG A 3 14.75 -5.54 -1.52
CA ARG A 3 13.74 -5.80 -0.48
C ARG A 3 12.93 -4.51 -0.29
N ILE A 4 11.62 -4.57 -0.48
CA ILE A 4 10.73 -3.45 -0.17
C ILE A 4 10.58 -3.44 1.34
N GLU A 5 11.13 -2.41 1.99
CA GLU A 5 10.97 -2.15 3.42
C GLU A 5 9.83 -1.15 3.59
N LEU A 6 8.84 -1.47 4.42
CA LEU A 6 7.74 -0.58 4.76
C LEU A 6 7.90 -0.04 6.18
N SER A 7 7.54 1.22 6.39
CA SER A 7 7.32 1.78 7.73
C SER A 7 6.00 1.27 8.31
N ASP A 8 5.81 1.45 9.62
CA ASP A 8 4.56 1.09 10.30
C ASP A 8 3.35 1.82 9.69
N ASP A 9 3.52 3.10 9.33
CA ASP A 9 2.46 3.91 8.70
C ASP A 9 2.12 3.42 7.29
N GLU A 10 3.13 3.07 6.49
CA GLU A 10 2.95 2.51 5.15
C GLU A 10 2.26 1.15 5.20
N PHE A 11 2.67 0.30 6.16
CA PHE A 11 2.05 -1.00 6.36
C PHE A 11 0.60 -0.85 6.81
N ALA A 12 0.33 0.02 7.79
CA ALA A 12 -1.02 0.30 8.27
C ALA A 12 -1.92 0.85 7.16
N MET A 13 -1.41 1.77 6.33
CA MET A 13 -2.15 2.33 5.20
C MET A 13 -2.46 1.27 4.14
N LEU A 14 -1.47 0.46 3.76
CA LEU A 14 -1.66 -0.60 2.75
C LEU A 14 -2.66 -1.66 3.24
N ASN A 15 -2.60 -2.01 4.53
CA ASN A 15 -3.53 -2.95 5.14
C ASN A 15 -4.95 -2.37 5.23
N TRP A 16 -5.10 -1.12 5.65
CA TRP A 16 -6.39 -0.43 5.71
C TRP A 16 -7.06 -0.36 4.33
N LEU A 17 -6.30 -0.02 3.28
CA LEU A 17 -6.81 0.00 1.91
C LEU A 17 -7.31 -1.36 1.44
N ARG A 18 -6.61 -2.44 1.80
CA ARG A 18 -7.04 -3.82 1.51
C ARG A 18 -8.28 -4.23 2.29
N GLU A 19 -8.29 -4.03 3.59
CA GLU A 19 -9.37 -4.48 4.49
C GLU A 19 -10.70 -3.81 4.15
N PHE A 20 -10.68 -2.50 3.88
CA PHE A 20 -11.88 -1.72 3.60
C PHE A 20 -12.19 -1.60 2.10
N ASN A 21 -11.37 -2.20 1.23
CA ASN A 21 -11.44 -2.04 -0.23
C ASN A 21 -11.61 -0.55 -0.62
N SER A 22 -10.81 0.30 0.01
CA SER A 22 -10.95 1.76 0.02
C SER A 22 -9.91 2.41 -0.90
N PHE A 23 -9.95 3.73 -0.97
CA PHE A 23 -8.96 4.55 -1.67
C PHE A 23 -8.42 5.64 -0.76
N ALA A 24 -7.18 6.07 -1.00
CA ALA A 24 -6.55 7.15 -0.26
C ALA A 24 -6.23 8.35 -1.17
N THR A 25 -6.18 9.53 -0.57
CA THR A 25 -5.75 10.74 -1.27
C THR A 25 -4.22 10.80 -1.31
N VAL A 26 -3.67 11.35 -2.40
CA VAL A 26 -2.21 11.52 -2.59
C VAL A 26 -1.61 12.63 -1.74
N GLU A 27 -2.36 13.22 -0.82
CA GLU A 27 -1.84 14.24 0.11
C GLU A 27 -1.06 13.60 1.25
N ASP A 28 -1.35 12.34 1.56
CA ASP A 28 -0.68 11.56 2.59
C ASP A 28 0.72 11.09 2.14
N GLU A 29 1.71 11.24 3.01
CA GLU A 29 3.11 10.87 2.76
C GLU A 29 3.27 9.35 2.59
N ALA A 30 2.57 8.54 3.39
CA ALA A 30 2.60 7.09 3.27
C ALA A 30 2.04 6.64 1.92
N VAL A 31 0.97 7.29 1.44
CA VAL A 31 0.38 7.01 0.12
C VAL A 31 1.37 7.33 -1.01
N ARG A 32 2.04 8.48 -0.95
CA ARG A 32 3.07 8.86 -1.95
C ARG A 32 4.25 7.89 -1.95
N SER A 33 4.68 7.46 -0.78
CA SER A 33 5.77 6.50 -0.66
C SER A 33 5.37 5.13 -1.21
N LEU A 34 4.17 4.64 -0.88
CA LEU A 34 3.64 3.38 -1.40
C LEU A 34 3.42 3.42 -2.93
N LEU A 35 3.02 4.56 -3.49
CA LEU A 35 2.98 4.79 -4.94
C LEU A 35 4.39 4.70 -5.56
N THR A 36 5.39 5.29 -4.92
CA THR A 36 6.79 5.22 -5.37
C THR A 36 7.32 3.78 -5.33
N LYS A 37 6.88 3.00 -4.34
CA LYS A 37 7.19 1.57 -4.17
C LYS A 37 6.35 0.66 -5.09
N SER A 38 5.49 1.23 -5.95
CA SER A 38 4.59 0.49 -6.85
C SER A 38 3.63 -0.46 -6.13
N LEU A 39 3.35 -0.21 -4.85
CA LEU A 39 2.38 -0.99 -4.06
C LEU A 39 0.97 -0.42 -4.15
N LEU A 40 0.85 0.88 -4.46
CA LEU A 40 -0.40 1.51 -4.88
C LEU A 40 -0.32 1.91 -6.36
N VAL A 41 -1.48 2.13 -6.96
CA VAL A 41 -1.65 2.73 -8.28
C VAL A 41 -2.64 3.89 -8.20
N LEU A 42 -2.51 4.86 -9.11
CA LEU A 42 -3.45 5.97 -9.22
C LEU A 42 -4.56 5.62 -10.21
N GLU A 43 -5.79 5.51 -9.71
CA GLU A 43 -7.00 5.30 -10.50
C GLU A 43 -8.00 6.43 -10.21
N ASN A 44 -8.48 7.11 -11.26
CA ASN A 44 -9.48 8.19 -11.14
C ASN A 44 -9.11 9.25 -10.08
N SER A 45 -7.83 9.65 -10.03
CA SER A 45 -7.27 10.59 -9.05
C SER A 45 -7.25 10.11 -7.59
N ALA A 46 -7.45 8.80 -7.36
CA ALA A 46 -7.38 8.17 -6.05
C ALA A 46 -6.30 7.09 -6.03
N ALA A 47 -5.60 6.93 -4.91
CA ALA A 47 -4.63 5.86 -4.75
C ALA A 47 -5.34 4.60 -4.25
N VAL A 48 -5.21 3.52 -5.02
CA VAL A 48 -5.79 2.20 -4.72
C VAL A 48 -4.69 1.15 -4.64
N ILE A 49 -4.95 0.05 -3.95
CA ILE A 49 -3.98 -1.04 -3.84
C ILE A 49 -3.70 -1.69 -5.19
N SER A 50 -2.43 -1.84 -5.54
CA SER A 50 -2.01 -2.52 -6.76
C SER A 50 -1.98 -4.04 -6.55
N GLN A 51 -1.91 -4.80 -7.64
CA GLN A 51 -1.67 -6.25 -7.56
C GLN A 51 -0.37 -6.57 -6.78
N ALA A 52 0.71 -5.81 -6.99
CA ALA A 52 1.95 -6.00 -6.25
C ALA A 52 1.79 -5.70 -4.75
N GLY A 53 0.94 -4.74 -4.39
CA GLY A 53 0.56 -4.46 -3.00
C GLY A 53 -0.16 -5.63 -2.34
N VAL A 54 -1.09 -6.26 -3.06
CA VAL A 54 -1.80 -7.46 -2.60
C VAL A 54 -0.84 -8.63 -2.41
N GLU A 55 -0.01 -8.93 -3.40
CA GLU A 55 0.98 -10.02 -3.34
C GLU A 55 2.02 -9.79 -2.24
N TRP A 56 2.43 -8.53 -2.02
CA TRP A 56 3.32 -8.18 -0.92
C TRP A 56 2.66 -8.46 0.44
N LEU A 57 1.40 -8.07 0.64
CA LEU A 57 0.68 -8.38 1.88
C LEU A 57 0.47 -9.89 2.07
N ASP A 58 0.18 -10.65 1.01
CA ASP A 58 0.00 -12.10 1.09
C ASP A 58 1.30 -12.85 1.43
N SER A 59 2.46 -12.30 1.01
CA SER A 59 3.78 -12.85 1.34
C SER A 59 4.30 -12.46 2.72
N HIS A 60 3.64 -11.51 3.40
CA HIS A 60 3.95 -11.07 4.75
C HIS A 60 2.73 -11.29 5.67
N PRO A 61 2.31 -12.56 5.89
CA PRO A 61 1.19 -12.86 6.77
C PRO A 61 1.49 -12.39 8.19
N PHE A 62 0.51 -11.74 8.81
CA PHE A 62 0.61 -11.13 10.14
C PHE A 62 1.17 -12.11 11.19
N PHE A 63 2.11 -11.62 12.00
CA PHE A 63 2.28 -12.07 13.38
C PHE A 63 1.60 -11.02 14.27
N TRP A 64 0.32 -11.22 14.54
CA TRP A 64 -0.39 -10.64 15.69
C TRP A 64 0.27 -10.97 17.03
#